data_AF-A0A8X8WU04-F1
#
_entry.id   AF-A0A8X8WU04-F1
#
_cell.length_a   1.000
_cell.length_b   1.000
_cell.length_c   1.000
_cell.angle_alpha   90.00
_cell.angle_beta   90.00
_cell.angle_gamma   90.00
#
_symmetry.space_group_name_H-M   'P 1'
#
loop_
_entity.id
_entity.type
_entity.pdbx_description
1 polymer ?
#
loop_
_entity_poly.entity_id
_entity_poly.type
_entity_poly.pdbx_seq_one_letter_code
_entity_poly.pdbx_strand_id
1 'polypeptide(L)'
;MVDLSRKGQDVDLNAVKSAACRKYGLSKAPKLVEMIATLPESEKEALLPKLRAKPVRTASGIAVVAVMSKPHRCPNIATTGNICVYCPGGPDSDFEYSTQSYTGYEPTRMRAIRARYNPYVQARSRIDQLKRLGHSVEFILMGGTFMSLPAEYRDYFTRNLHDALSGHTSANVEEAVSYSEHSAIKCIGMTIETRPDYYCLGPHANEGWETFLSYEDTRQDILVGLLRLRKCGKNVTCPELMGKCSIVRELHVYGTAVPVHGRDADKLQHEGYGTLLMEEAEGIATREHRSTKIAVISGVGTRHYYRKLGYELEGPYMVKYLK
;
A
#
# COMPACT_ATOMS: atom_id res chain seq x y z
N MET A 1 3.67 4.10 37.39
CA MET A 1 3.60 3.19 36.23
C MET A 1 4.80 2.26 36.18
N VAL A 2 6.01 2.78 36.31
CA VAL A 2 7.27 2.00 36.32
C VAL A 2 7.31 0.95 37.44
N ASP A 3 7.04 1.36 38.69
CA ASP A 3 7.10 0.43 39.84
C ASP A 3 6.03 -0.65 39.80
N LEU A 4 4.86 -0.33 39.25
CA LEU A 4 3.76 -1.29 39.05
C LEU A 4 4.06 -2.24 37.89
N SER A 5 4.76 -1.77 36.85
CA SER A 5 5.21 -2.61 35.73
C SER A 5 6.33 -3.58 36.15
N ARG A 6 7.26 -3.16 37.02
CA ARG A 6 8.31 -4.02 37.61
C ARG A 6 7.75 -5.16 38.47
N LYS A 7 6.54 -4.99 39.02
CA LYS A 7 5.84 -5.99 39.85
C LYS A 7 4.99 -6.99 39.04
N GLY A 8 5.01 -6.92 37.70
CA GLY A 8 4.33 -7.90 36.84
C GLY A 8 2.80 -7.86 36.87
N GLN A 9 2.18 -6.84 37.47
CA GLN A 9 0.73 -6.69 37.50
C GLN A 9 0.20 -6.06 36.20
N ASP A 10 -0.98 -6.50 35.77
CA ASP A 10 -1.68 -5.91 34.64
C ASP A 10 -2.24 -4.54 35.05
N VAL A 11 -1.83 -3.49 34.36
CA VAL A 11 -2.11 -2.10 34.76
C VAL A 11 -3.15 -1.53 33.82
N ASP A 12 -4.36 -1.26 34.34
CA ASP A 12 -5.36 -0.50 33.60
C ASP A 12 -4.89 0.97 33.42
N LEU A 13 -4.40 1.26 32.22
CA LEU A 13 -3.87 2.56 31.83
C LEU A 13 -4.91 3.68 31.92
N ASN A 14 -6.20 3.38 31.78
CA ASN A 14 -7.25 4.38 31.86
C ASN A 14 -7.56 4.75 33.32
N ALA A 15 -7.55 3.78 34.23
CA ALA A 15 -7.72 4.02 35.66
C ALA A 15 -6.58 4.90 36.23
N VAL A 16 -5.33 4.59 35.86
CA VAL A 16 -4.17 5.38 36.32
C VAL A 16 -4.18 6.80 35.75
N LYS A 17 -4.59 6.98 34.49
CA LYS A 17 -4.75 8.32 33.88
C LYS A 17 -5.80 9.14 34.60
N SER A 18 -6.96 8.56 34.88
CA SER A 18 -8.05 9.24 35.59
C SER A 18 -7.64 9.62 37.01
N ALA A 19 -6.95 8.73 37.73
CA ALA A 19 -6.43 9.02 39.07
C ALA A 19 -5.41 10.17 39.07
N ALA A 20 -4.49 10.20 38.10
CA ALA A 20 -3.50 11.27 37.97
C ALA A 20 -4.15 12.62 37.58
N CYS A 21 -5.10 12.63 36.64
CA CYS A 21 -5.82 13.85 36.26
C CYS A 21 -6.61 14.43 37.44
N ARG A 22 -7.20 13.55 38.27
CA ARG A 22 -7.90 13.97 39.49
C ARG A 22 -6.96 14.53 40.56
N LYS A 23 -5.77 13.94 40.74
CA LYS A 23 -4.77 14.40 41.71
C LYS A 23 -4.18 15.77 41.35
N TYR A 24 -3.95 16.03 40.06
CA TYR A 24 -3.29 17.25 39.59
C TYR A 24 -4.25 18.29 38.97
N GLY A 25 -5.57 18.06 39.00
CA GLY A 25 -6.57 19.02 38.53
C GLY A 25 -6.50 19.32 37.03
N LEU A 26 -6.08 18.35 36.20
CA LEU A 26 -5.91 18.56 34.76
C LEU A 26 -7.26 18.55 34.04
N SER A 27 -7.56 19.61 33.28
CA SER A 27 -8.80 19.74 32.48
C SER A 27 -8.85 18.80 31.28
N LYS A 28 -7.69 18.30 30.83
CA LYS A 28 -7.56 17.41 29.68
C LYS A 28 -6.63 16.25 30.02
N ALA A 29 -7.08 15.03 29.74
CA ALA A 29 -6.24 13.85 29.89
C ALA A 29 -5.05 13.93 28.91
N PRO A 30 -3.81 13.66 29.37
CA PRO A 30 -2.64 13.69 28.50
C PRO A 30 -2.76 12.67 27.39
N LYS A 31 -2.37 13.06 26.17
CA LYS A 31 -2.41 12.14 25.03
C LYS A 31 -1.36 11.06 25.22
N LEU A 32 -1.69 9.83 24.80
CA LEU A 32 -0.76 8.69 24.85
C LEU A 32 0.58 8.99 24.14
N VAL A 33 0.54 9.81 23.09
CA VAL A 33 1.73 10.24 22.33
C VAL A 33 2.65 11.15 23.16
N GLU A 34 2.08 12.07 23.94
CA GLU A 34 2.83 12.99 24.81
C GLU A 34 3.44 12.24 26.00
N MET A 35 2.74 11.24 26.52
CA MET A 35 3.25 10.33 27.55
C MET A 35 4.45 9.51 27.04
N ILE A 36 4.39 8.99 25.82
CA ILE A 36 5.52 8.24 25.23
C ILE A 36 6.74 9.14 25.02
N ALA A 37 6.53 10.41 24.67
CA ALA A 37 7.60 11.37 24.42
C ALA A 37 8.36 11.79 25.69
N THR A 38 7.69 11.74 26.84
CA THR A 38 8.24 12.18 28.15
C THR A 38 8.90 11.05 28.95
N LEU A 39 8.90 9.81 28.43
CA LEU A 39 9.53 8.67 29.09
C LEU A 39 11.07 8.74 29.02
N PRO A 40 11.79 8.41 30.11
CA PRO A 40 13.26 8.22 30.09
C PRO A 40 13.66 7.07 29.17
N GLU A 41 14.79 7.17 28.48
CA GLU A 41 15.25 6.16 27.52
C GLU A 41 15.45 4.77 28.14
N SER A 42 15.90 4.71 29.39
CA SER A 42 16.06 3.47 30.17
C SER A 42 14.76 2.72 30.45
N GLU A 43 13.61 3.40 30.39
CA GLU A 43 12.30 2.82 30.72
C GLU A 43 11.38 2.69 29.50
N LYS A 44 11.79 3.26 28.35
CA LYS A 44 11.07 3.14 27.08
C LYS A 44 10.93 1.68 26.67
N GLU A 45 11.96 0.85 26.80
CA GLU A 45 11.90 -0.55 26.36
C GLU A 45 10.85 -1.37 27.12
N ALA A 46 10.70 -1.14 28.43
CA ALA A 46 9.74 -1.88 29.26
C ALA A 46 8.29 -1.40 29.13
N LEU A 47 8.08 -0.10 28.85
CA LEU A 47 6.75 0.51 28.84
C LEU A 47 6.17 0.72 27.43
N LEU A 48 6.99 0.80 26.39
CA LEU A 48 6.54 0.91 24.99
C LEU A 48 5.58 -0.22 24.57
N PRO A 49 5.80 -1.50 24.92
CA PRO A 49 4.91 -2.59 24.52
C PRO A 49 3.52 -2.46 25.16
N LYS A 50 3.46 -2.00 26.42
CA LYS A 50 2.22 -1.86 27.19
C LYS A 50 1.44 -0.59 26.83
N LEU A 51 2.15 0.49 26.50
CA LEU A 51 1.56 1.78 26.12
C LEU A 51 1.18 1.87 24.65
N ARG A 52 1.58 0.92 23.80
CA ARG A 52 1.04 0.83 22.44
C ARG A 52 -0.45 0.47 22.56
N ALA A 53 -1.31 1.40 22.19
CA ALA A 53 -2.71 1.12 21.90
C ALA A 53 -2.78 -0.12 20.99
N LYS A 54 -3.80 -0.98 21.20
CA LYS A 54 -4.04 -2.25 20.50
C LYS A 54 -3.29 -2.30 19.17
N PRO A 55 -2.37 -3.27 18.95
CA PRO A 55 -1.65 -3.36 17.70
C PRO A 55 -2.67 -3.23 16.58
N VAL A 56 -2.47 -2.22 15.72
CA VAL A 56 -3.35 -2.01 14.58
C VAL A 56 -3.35 -3.33 13.84
N ARG A 57 -4.51 -3.97 13.76
CA ARG A 57 -4.72 -5.27 13.09
C ARG A 57 -4.53 -5.08 11.58
N THR A 58 -3.29 -4.91 11.14
CA THR A 58 -2.92 -5.19 9.76
C THR A 58 -2.31 -6.58 9.75
N ALA A 59 -3.17 -7.59 9.59
CA ALA A 59 -2.78 -9.00 9.50
C ALA A 59 -1.76 -9.27 8.38
N SER A 60 -1.75 -8.42 7.35
CA SER A 60 -0.86 -8.50 6.19
C SER A 60 0.49 -7.79 6.36
N GLY A 61 0.68 -6.99 7.43
CA GLY A 61 1.91 -6.20 7.60
C GLY A 61 2.09 -5.05 6.58
N ILE A 62 1.05 -4.76 5.79
CA ILE A 62 0.98 -3.66 4.82
C ILE A 62 0.18 -2.51 5.42
N ALA A 63 0.74 -1.31 5.37
CA ALA A 63 0.11 -0.09 5.81
C ALA A 63 -0.34 0.75 4.63
N VAL A 64 -1.65 0.96 4.56
CA VAL A 64 -2.27 1.75 3.49
C VAL A 64 -2.12 3.24 3.77
N VAL A 65 -1.55 3.96 2.80
CA VAL A 65 -1.34 5.41 2.83
C VAL A 65 -2.16 6.05 1.72
N ALA A 66 -3.31 6.60 2.11
CA ALA A 66 -4.19 7.29 1.20
C ALA A 66 -3.75 8.76 1.02
N VAL A 67 -3.50 9.17 -0.22
CA VAL A 67 -3.06 10.52 -0.61
C VAL A 67 -4.03 11.12 -1.63
N MET A 68 -4.20 12.45 -1.58
CA MET A 68 -5.07 13.16 -2.52
C MET A 68 -4.29 14.07 -3.46
N SER A 69 -4.67 14.04 -4.73
CA SER A 69 -4.17 14.96 -5.74
C SER A 69 -4.79 16.36 -5.58
N LYS A 70 -4.24 17.37 -6.27
CA LYS A 70 -4.78 18.72 -6.24
C LYS A 70 -6.25 18.72 -6.72
N PRO A 71 -7.13 19.54 -6.11
CA PRO A 71 -8.46 19.77 -6.65
C PRO A 71 -8.37 20.24 -8.10
N HIS A 72 -9.05 19.52 -9.00
CA HIS A 72 -9.11 19.85 -10.42
C HIS A 72 -10.48 19.48 -10.96
N ARG A 73 -10.87 20.16 -12.03
CA ARG A 73 -12.12 19.90 -12.75
C ARG A 73 -12.00 18.61 -13.56
N CYS A 74 -13.08 17.83 -13.64
CA CYS A 74 -13.11 16.65 -14.49
C CYS A 74 -13.02 17.03 -15.99
N PRO A 75 -12.33 16.21 -16.81
CA PRO A 75 -12.19 16.47 -18.24
C PRO A 75 -13.55 16.45 -18.98
N ASN A 76 -14.52 15.67 -18.49
CA ASN A 76 -15.84 15.54 -19.10
C ASN A 76 -16.65 16.84 -19.14
N ILE A 77 -16.31 17.84 -18.31
CA ILE A 77 -16.94 19.16 -18.38
C ILE A 77 -16.68 19.81 -19.74
N ALA A 78 -15.50 19.58 -20.35
CA ALA A 78 -15.19 20.10 -21.67
C ALA A 78 -16.02 19.46 -22.79
N THR A 79 -16.43 18.19 -22.62
CA THR A 79 -17.18 17.43 -23.65
C THR A 79 -18.70 17.56 -23.48
N THR A 80 -19.19 17.52 -22.24
CA THR A 80 -20.64 17.47 -21.93
C THR A 80 -21.18 18.77 -21.34
N GLY A 81 -20.32 19.74 -21.06
CA GLY A 81 -20.68 21.04 -20.47
C GLY A 81 -21.00 21.00 -18.98
N ASN A 82 -21.22 19.82 -18.38
CA ASN A 82 -21.67 19.66 -17.00
C ASN A 82 -20.84 18.62 -16.22
N ILE A 83 -20.87 18.73 -14.89
CA ILE A 83 -20.40 17.68 -13.98
C ILE A 83 -21.38 16.50 -13.91
N CYS A 84 -20.92 15.33 -13.45
CA CYS A 84 -21.80 14.18 -13.25
C CYS A 84 -22.89 14.51 -12.22
N VAL A 85 -24.15 14.14 -12.51
CA VAL A 85 -25.34 14.46 -11.71
C VAL A 85 -25.20 14.07 -10.23
N TYR A 86 -24.56 12.93 -9.96
CA TYR A 86 -24.38 12.41 -8.59
C TYR A 86 -23.07 12.86 -7.93
N CYS A 87 -22.30 13.77 -8.52
CA CYS A 87 -21.02 14.17 -7.95
C CYS A 87 -21.26 15.26 -6.88
N PRO A 88 -21.03 14.96 -5.59
CA PRO A 88 -21.41 15.88 -4.52
C PRO A 88 -20.46 17.07 -4.37
N GLY A 89 -19.20 16.95 -4.84
CA GLY A 89 -18.18 17.95 -4.58
C GLY A 89 -17.22 18.16 -5.74
N GLY A 90 -16.39 19.20 -5.60
CA GLY A 90 -15.39 19.62 -6.57
C GLY A 90 -15.10 21.11 -6.47
N PRO A 91 -14.26 21.66 -7.36
CA PRO A 91 -13.96 23.08 -7.39
C PRO A 91 -15.18 23.98 -7.63
N ASP A 92 -16.23 23.43 -8.25
CA ASP A 92 -17.48 24.12 -8.61
C ASP A 92 -18.62 23.89 -7.61
N SER A 93 -18.34 23.21 -6.49
CA SER A 93 -19.34 22.94 -5.45
C SER A 93 -19.23 23.94 -4.31
N ASP A 94 -20.29 24.03 -3.50
CA ASP A 94 -20.32 24.82 -2.26
C ASP A 94 -19.29 24.36 -1.21
N PHE A 95 -18.63 23.22 -1.43
CA PHE A 95 -17.58 22.71 -0.56
C PHE A 95 -16.22 23.35 -0.89
N GLU A 96 -15.80 24.31 -0.06
CA GLU A 96 -14.51 25.00 -0.21
C GLU A 96 -13.33 24.04 -0.31
N TYR A 97 -12.48 24.22 -1.31
CA TYR A 97 -11.27 23.42 -1.56
C TYR A 97 -11.53 21.91 -1.60
N SER A 98 -12.62 21.50 -2.27
CA SER A 98 -12.94 20.08 -2.46
C SER A 98 -12.31 19.46 -3.68
N THR A 99 -11.68 18.30 -3.49
CA THR A 99 -11.39 17.36 -4.59
C THR A 99 -12.70 16.78 -5.12
N GLN A 100 -12.78 16.63 -6.44
CA GLN A 100 -13.96 16.09 -7.10
C GLN A 100 -14.46 14.79 -6.43
N SER A 101 -15.77 14.68 -6.22
CA SER A 101 -16.47 13.56 -5.57
C SER A 101 -16.38 13.47 -4.05
N TYR A 102 -15.66 14.38 -3.37
CA TYR A 102 -15.53 14.39 -1.91
C TYR A 102 -16.23 15.59 -1.27
N THR A 103 -16.62 15.48 0.01
CA THR A 103 -17.43 16.51 0.69
C THR A 103 -16.62 17.47 1.55
N GLY A 104 -15.56 17.02 2.25
CA GLY A 104 -14.78 17.91 3.13
C GLY A 104 -14.36 17.28 4.41
N TYR A 105 -15.28 16.50 4.95
CA TYR A 105 -15.23 16.04 6.31
C TYR A 105 -14.47 14.70 6.45
N GLU A 106 -14.01 14.15 5.33
CA GLU A 106 -13.27 12.90 5.32
C GLU A 106 -11.88 13.09 5.96
N PRO A 107 -11.44 12.19 6.87
CA PRO A 107 -10.15 12.32 7.55
C PRO A 107 -8.96 12.41 6.58
N THR A 108 -9.03 11.73 5.42
CA THR A 108 -7.99 11.78 4.39
C THR A 108 -7.91 13.15 3.73
N ARG A 109 -9.07 13.75 3.41
CA ARG A 109 -9.13 15.10 2.85
C ARG A 109 -8.67 16.15 3.85
N MET A 110 -9.11 16.06 5.10
CA MET A 110 -8.67 16.97 6.16
C MET A 110 -7.14 17.00 6.32
N ARG A 111 -6.47 15.85 6.11
CA ARG A 111 -4.99 15.80 6.05
C ARG A 111 -4.44 16.44 4.79
N ALA A 112 -5.05 16.18 3.63
CA ALA A 112 -4.64 16.78 2.36
C ALA A 112 -4.74 18.31 2.38
N ILE A 113 -5.83 18.88 2.91
CA ILE A 113 -6.03 20.33 3.08
C ILE A 113 -4.93 20.92 3.97
N ARG A 114 -4.66 20.31 5.14
CA ARG A 114 -3.59 20.76 6.05
C ARG A 114 -2.21 20.74 5.41
N ALA A 115 -1.96 19.76 4.54
CA ALA A 115 -0.72 19.63 3.79
C ALA A 115 -0.73 20.46 2.48
N ARG A 116 -1.78 21.26 2.21
CA ARG A 116 -1.98 22.00 0.96
C ARG A 116 -1.79 21.13 -0.29
N TYR A 117 -2.27 19.89 -0.23
CA TYR A 117 -2.14 18.89 -1.29
C TYR A 117 -0.70 18.54 -1.69
N ASN A 118 0.31 18.88 -0.87
CA ASN A 118 1.69 18.50 -1.12
C ASN A 118 1.87 16.98 -0.91
N PRO A 119 2.26 16.20 -1.95
CA PRO A 119 2.37 14.74 -1.86
C PRO A 119 3.38 14.29 -0.81
N TYR A 120 4.52 14.97 -0.72
CA TYR A 120 5.60 14.62 0.19
C TYR A 120 5.16 14.72 1.65
N VAL A 121 4.53 15.84 2.01
CA VAL A 121 4.07 16.11 3.39
C VAL A 121 2.92 15.17 3.77
N GLN A 122 1.98 14.92 2.84
CA GLN A 122 0.88 13.97 3.05
C GLN A 122 1.40 12.56 3.34
N ALA A 123 2.31 12.06 2.50
CA ALA A 123 2.88 10.73 2.65
C ALA A 123 3.75 10.64 3.91
N ARG A 124 4.70 11.57 4.10
CA ARG A 124 5.66 11.52 5.21
C ARG A 124 5.00 11.59 6.58
N SER A 125 3.97 12.44 6.74
CA SER A 125 3.22 12.51 8.01
C SER A 125 2.58 11.17 8.37
N ARG A 126 2.05 10.44 7.37
CA ARG A 126 1.43 9.13 7.58
C ARG A 126 2.49 8.04 7.78
N ILE A 127 3.55 8.07 6.99
CA ILE A 127 4.67 7.12 7.11
C ILE A 127 5.33 7.25 8.49
N ASP A 128 5.56 8.45 9.02
CA ASP A 128 6.19 8.63 10.33
C ASP A 128 5.30 8.12 11.50
N GLN A 129 3.98 8.20 11.35
CA GLN A 129 3.05 7.56 12.29
C GLN A 129 3.15 6.02 12.24
N LEU A 130 3.35 5.47 11.05
CA LEU A 130 3.39 4.02 10.78
C LEU A 130 4.79 3.42 10.99
N LYS A 131 5.87 4.20 10.88
CA LYS A 131 7.27 3.80 11.08
C LYS A 131 7.50 3.12 12.42
N ARG A 132 6.77 3.53 13.45
CA ARG A 132 6.83 2.92 14.79
C ARG A 132 6.43 1.44 14.79
N LEU A 133 5.76 0.96 13.74
CA LEU A 133 5.19 -0.37 13.63
C LEU A 133 5.92 -1.29 12.63
N GLY A 134 6.89 -0.79 11.86
CA GLY A 134 7.73 -1.62 10.98
C GLY A 134 7.01 -2.22 9.76
N HIS A 135 5.96 -1.57 9.27
CA HIS A 135 5.13 -2.07 8.16
C HIS A 135 5.58 -1.58 6.79
N SER A 136 5.38 -2.40 5.76
CA SER A 136 5.49 -2.01 4.34
C SER A 136 4.35 -1.07 3.97
N VAL A 137 4.49 -0.32 2.86
CA VAL A 137 3.51 0.72 2.47
C VAL A 137 2.87 0.41 1.12
N GLU A 138 1.57 0.66 1.02
CA GLU A 138 0.82 0.72 -0.23
C GLU A 138 0.15 2.10 -0.35
N PHE A 139 0.37 2.77 -1.47
CA PHE A 139 -0.24 4.08 -1.72
C PHE A 139 -1.58 3.92 -2.42
N ILE A 140 -2.58 4.65 -1.96
CA ILE A 140 -3.85 4.80 -2.66
C ILE A 140 -4.01 6.28 -3.02
N LEU A 141 -3.93 6.56 -4.31
CA LEU A 141 -4.12 7.89 -4.87
C LEU A 141 -5.60 8.09 -5.20
N MET A 142 -6.20 9.03 -4.50
CA MET A 142 -7.61 9.37 -4.61
C MET A 142 -7.77 10.82 -5.06
N GLY A 143 -8.94 11.13 -5.62
CA GLY A 143 -9.34 12.50 -5.94
C GLY A 143 -9.37 12.77 -7.44
N GLY A 144 -10.59 12.79 -7.97
CA GLY A 144 -10.89 13.13 -9.36
C GLY A 144 -10.29 12.15 -10.36
N THR A 145 -9.79 12.69 -11.47
CA THR A 145 -9.19 11.91 -12.56
C THR A 145 -7.71 12.28 -12.64
N PHE A 146 -6.87 11.71 -11.77
CA PHE A 146 -5.44 12.03 -11.72
C PHE A 146 -4.75 11.94 -13.09
N MET A 147 -5.19 10.98 -13.91
CA MET A 147 -4.67 10.76 -15.26
C MET A 147 -4.95 11.92 -16.23
N SER A 148 -5.93 12.79 -15.97
CA SER A 148 -6.22 13.98 -16.79
C SER A 148 -5.34 15.18 -16.46
N LEU A 149 -4.49 15.09 -15.43
CA LEU A 149 -3.55 16.16 -15.10
C LEU A 149 -2.33 16.12 -16.04
N PRO A 150 -1.64 17.28 -16.22
CA PRO A 150 -0.44 17.35 -17.04
C PRO A 150 0.63 16.35 -16.60
N ALA A 151 1.39 15.81 -17.56
CA ALA A 151 2.44 14.82 -17.31
C ALA A 151 3.45 15.30 -16.24
N GLU A 152 3.92 16.55 -16.34
CA GLU A 152 4.84 17.17 -15.37
C GLU A 152 4.32 17.11 -13.93
N TYR A 153 3.01 17.32 -13.74
CA TYR A 153 2.40 17.25 -12.41
C TYR A 153 2.31 15.81 -11.90
N ARG A 154 1.99 14.85 -12.79
CA ARG A 154 1.93 13.43 -12.42
C ARG A 154 3.32 12.93 -12.03
N ASP A 155 4.35 13.31 -12.77
CA ASP A 155 5.74 12.94 -12.50
C ASP A 155 6.23 13.58 -11.20
N TYR A 156 5.95 14.87 -10.99
CA TYR A 156 6.19 15.53 -9.72
C TYR A 156 5.52 14.80 -8.55
N PHE A 157 4.26 14.38 -8.72
CA PHE A 157 3.51 13.72 -7.65
C PHE A 157 4.12 12.36 -7.30
N THR A 158 4.36 11.52 -8.31
CA THR A 158 4.95 10.18 -8.14
C THR A 158 6.35 10.24 -7.56
N ARG A 159 7.20 11.16 -8.05
CA ARG A 159 8.56 11.38 -7.54
C ARG A 159 8.56 11.69 -6.04
N ASN A 160 7.73 12.65 -5.62
CA ASN A 160 7.64 13.04 -4.21
C ASN A 160 7.09 11.95 -3.28
N LEU A 161 6.24 11.05 -3.78
CA LEU A 161 5.77 9.90 -2.99
C LEU A 161 6.90 8.91 -2.69
N HIS A 162 7.73 8.62 -3.69
CA HIS A 162 8.90 7.75 -3.53
C HIS A 162 9.99 8.42 -2.68
N ASP A 163 10.22 9.72 -2.87
CA ASP A 163 11.12 10.54 -2.05
C ASP A 163 10.69 10.57 -0.56
N ALA A 164 9.38 10.51 -0.28
CA ALA A 164 8.89 10.42 1.09
C ALA A 164 9.21 9.08 1.77
N LEU A 165 9.42 8.00 0.99
CA LEU A 165 9.83 6.69 1.49
C LEU A 165 11.34 6.58 1.66
N SER A 166 12.10 7.04 0.66
CA SER A 166 13.57 6.97 0.65
C SER A 166 14.21 8.03 1.54
N GLY A 167 13.57 9.19 1.69
CA GLY A 167 14.16 10.37 2.33
C GLY A 167 15.13 11.15 1.44
N HIS A 168 15.31 10.72 0.19
CA HIS A 168 16.12 11.41 -0.82
C HIS A 168 15.27 12.46 -1.56
N THR A 169 15.91 13.45 -2.18
CA THR A 169 15.26 14.41 -3.08
C THR A 169 15.74 14.14 -4.49
N SER A 170 14.87 13.59 -5.33
CA SER A 170 15.24 13.13 -6.67
C SER A 170 14.90 14.18 -7.73
N ALA A 171 15.62 14.19 -8.85
CA ALA A 171 15.32 15.04 -10.00
C ALA A 171 14.29 14.39 -10.92
N ASN A 172 14.38 13.07 -11.10
CA ASN A 172 13.54 12.32 -12.05
C ASN A 172 12.76 11.20 -11.35
N VAL A 173 11.70 10.70 -12.00
CA VAL A 173 10.88 9.59 -11.46
C VAL A 173 11.69 8.30 -11.39
N GLU A 174 12.50 8.01 -12.41
CA GLU A 174 13.35 6.80 -12.46
C GLU A 174 14.36 6.75 -11.30
N GLU A 175 14.98 7.90 -11.01
CA GLU A 175 15.89 8.05 -9.89
C GLU A 175 15.17 7.80 -8.55
N ALA A 176 14.00 8.41 -8.35
CA ALA A 176 13.21 8.22 -7.14
C ALA A 176 12.80 6.75 -6.94
N VAL A 177 12.44 6.06 -8.02
CA VAL A 177 12.11 4.62 -7.99
C VAL A 177 13.32 3.78 -7.60
N SER A 178 14.51 4.07 -8.16
CA SER A 178 15.76 3.36 -7.83
C SER A 178 16.16 3.51 -6.35
N TYR A 179 16.08 4.72 -5.80
CA TYR A 179 16.34 4.94 -4.37
C TYR A 179 15.24 4.34 -3.48
N SER A 180 13.97 4.40 -3.90
CA SER A 180 12.86 3.76 -3.20
C SER A 180 12.94 2.23 -3.22
N GLU A 181 13.69 1.64 -4.15
CA GLU A 181 13.93 0.20 -4.14
C GLU A 181 14.86 -0.22 -3.00
N HIS A 182 15.79 0.66 -2.60
CA HIS A 182 16.76 0.42 -1.53
C HIS A 182 16.31 0.95 -0.16
N SER A 183 15.19 1.68 -0.08
CA SER A 183 14.69 2.25 1.17
C SER A 183 14.30 1.18 2.20
N ALA A 184 14.43 1.51 3.49
CA ALA A 184 14.02 0.61 4.57
C ALA A 184 12.51 0.30 4.55
N ILE A 185 11.70 1.28 4.14
CA ILE A 185 10.25 1.14 3.97
C ILE A 185 9.97 0.88 2.50
N LYS A 186 9.39 -0.29 2.22
CA LYS A 186 9.13 -0.74 0.85
C LYS A 186 7.73 -0.32 0.39
N CYS A 187 7.65 0.18 -0.84
CA CYS A 187 6.39 0.39 -1.55
C CYS A 187 6.00 -0.91 -2.27
N ILE A 188 4.89 -1.54 -1.86
CA ILE A 188 4.38 -2.78 -2.47
C ILE A 188 3.50 -2.47 -3.69
N GLY A 189 2.80 -1.35 -3.67
CA GLY A 189 1.87 -1.00 -4.74
C GLY A 189 1.44 0.47 -4.68
N MET A 190 0.94 0.94 -5.82
CA MET A 190 0.27 2.22 -5.95
C MET A 190 -1.04 2.02 -6.69
N THR A 191 -2.15 2.24 -6.02
CA THR A 191 -3.48 2.23 -6.62
C THR A 191 -3.82 3.63 -7.07
N ILE A 192 -4.16 3.80 -8.35
CA ILE A 192 -4.55 5.10 -8.93
C ILE A 192 -6.02 4.99 -9.36
N GLU A 193 -6.87 5.81 -8.75
CA GLU A 193 -8.26 5.97 -9.21
C GLU A 193 -8.28 6.74 -10.54
N THR A 194 -9.00 6.20 -11.53
CA THR A 194 -9.21 6.87 -12.81
C THR A 194 -10.56 6.50 -13.41
N ARG A 195 -11.02 7.30 -14.37
CA ARG A 195 -12.17 6.97 -15.19
C ARG A 195 -11.77 6.01 -16.33
N PRO A 196 -12.67 5.10 -16.75
CA PRO A 196 -12.38 4.08 -17.77
C PRO A 196 -12.17 4.67 -19.17
N ASP A 197 -12.76 5.83 -19.46
CA ASP A 197 -12.61 6.58 -20.72
C ASP A 197 -11.14 6.98 -21.01
N TYR A 198 -10.31 7.12 -19.97
CA TYR A 198 -8.91 7.50 -20.11
C TYR A 198 -7.94 6.34 -20.42
N TYR A 199 -8.37 5.08 -20.28
CA TYR A 199 -7.47 3.92 -20.40
C TYR A 199 -8.05 2.74 -21.19
N CYS A 200 -9.38 2.59 -21.27
CA CYS A 200 -10.02 1.53 -22.06
C CYS A 200 -9.94 1.85 -23.57
N LEU A 201 -8.74 1.72 -24.13
CA LEU A 201 -8.51 1.76 -25.57
C LEU A 201 -8.95 0.42 -26.19
N GLY A 202 -10.26 0.25 -26.33
CA GLY A 202 -10.85 -0.75 -27.22
C GLY A 202 -11.88 -1.70 -26.56
N PRO A 203 -12.88 -2.17 -27.34
CA PRO A 203 -13.94 -3.06 -26.86
C PRO A 203 -13.50 -4.52 -26.56
N HIS A 204 -12.21 -4.86 -26.70
CA HIS A 204 -11.69 -6.24 -26.67
C HIS A 204 -10.76 -6.58 -25.47
N ALA A 205 -10.78 -5.78 -24.39
CA ALA A 205 -9.82 -5.92 -23.27
C ALA A 205 -9.96 -7.22 -22.43
N ASN A 206 -11.01 -8.02 -22.66
CA ASN A 206 -11.28 -9.25 -21.89
C ASN A 206 -10.81 -10.53 -22.59
N GLU A 207 -10.19 -10.45 -23.76
CA GLU A 207 -9.65 -11.63 -24.44
C GLU A 207 -8.32 -12.05 -23.77
N GLY A 208 -8.39 -12.99 -22.83
CA GLY A 208 -7.24 -13.57 -22.17
C GLY A 208 -7.67 -14.76 -21.30
N TRP A 209 -6.84 -15.79 -21.25
CA TRP A 209 -7.04 -16.89 -20.32
C TRP A 209 -6.50 -16.45 -18.96
N GLU A 210 -7.39 -16.31 -17.97
CA GLU A 210 -7.02 -16.05 -16.57
C GLU A 210 -7.09 -17.35 -15.77
N THR A 211 -6.03 -17.62 -15.02
CA THR A 211 -5.89 -18.77 -14.12
C THR A 211 -5.66 -18.25 -12.72
N PHE A 212 -6.53 -18.64 -11.78
CA PHE A 212 -6.43 -18.31 -10.37
C PHE A 212 -5.87 -19.52 -9.62
N LEU A 213 -4.70 -19.35 -9.00
CA LEU A 213 -4.08 -20.36 -8.15
C LEU A 213 -4.26 -19.91 -6.69
N SER A 214 -4.71 -20.82 -5.83
CA SER A 214 -4.80 -20.57 -4.40
C SER A 214 -4.30 -21.78 -3.60
N TYR A 215 -3.71 -21.47 -2.44
CA TYR A 215 -3.49 -22.45 -1.38
C TYR A 215 -4.51 -22.20 -0.28
N GLU A 216 -5.38 -23.18 -0.05
CA GLU A 216 -6.48 -23.12 0.89
C GLU A 216 -6.44 -24.33 1.83
N ASP A 217 -6.74 -24.12 3.10
CA ASP A 217 -7.06 -25.22 4.03
C ASP A 217 -8.57 -25.46 4.02
N THR A 218 -8.99 -26.52 3.33
CA THR A 218 -10.41 -26.89 3.17
C THR A 218 -11.08 -27.26 4.49
N ARG A 219 -10.33 -27.59 5.54
CA ARG A 219 -10.91 -27.93 6.85
C ARG A 219 -11.26 -26.70 7.67
N GLN A 220 -10.49 -25.62 7.50
CA GLN A 220 -10.66 -24.39 8.27
C GLN A 220 -11.27 -23.25 7.44
N ASP A 221 -11.45 -23.44 6.13
CA ASP A 221 -11.93 -22.43 5.19
C ASP A 221 -11.03 -21.17 5.21
N ILE A 222 -9.70 -21.40 5.20
CA ILE A 222 -8.69 -20.34 5.27
C ILE A 222 -7.87 -20.32 3.98
N LEU A 223 -7.80 -19.15 3.35
CA LEU A 223 -6.90 -18.87 2.24
C LEU A 223 -5.52 -18.47 2.77
N VAL A 224 -4.50 -19.27 2.42
CA VAL A 224 -3.10 -19.04 2.81
C VAL A 224 -2.40 -18.14 1.81
N GLY A 225 -2.67 -18.32 0.52
CA GLY A 225 -2.08 -17.48 -0.53
C GLY A 225 -2.79 -17.64 -1.85
N LEU A 226 -2.64 -16.65 -2.72
CA LEU A 226 -3.22 -16.61 -4.05
C LEU A 226 -2.21 -16.06 -5.07
N LEU A 227 -2.37 -16.48 -6.32
CA LEU A 227 -1.66 -15.96 -7.47
C LEU A 227 -2.62 -15.87 -8.67
N ARG A 228 -2.58 -14.75 -9.40
CA ARG A 228 -3.29 -14.61 -10.69
C ARG A 228 -2.32 -14.64 -11.85
N LEU A 229 -2.51 -15.61 -12.72
CA LEU A 229 -1.78 -15.76 -13.97
C LEU A 229 -2.71 -15.43 -15.13
N ARG A 230 -2.23 -14.67 -16.12
CA ARG A 230 -2.96 -14.36 -17.35
C ARG A 230 -2.10 -14.68 -18.56
N LYS A 231 -2.65 -15.41 -19.53
CA LYS A 231 -2.04 -15.55 -20.85
C LYS A 231 -2.26 -14.27 -21.66
N CYS A 232 -1.19 -13.73 -22.23
CA CYS A 232 -1.29 -12.60 -23.14
C CYS A 232 -2.05 -13.00 -24.40
N GLY A 233 -3.06 -12.21 -24.77
CA GLY A 233 -3.74 -12.32 -26.05
C GLY A 233 -2.88 -11.80 -27.20
N LYS A 234 -3.41 -11.86 -28.43
CA LYS A 234 -2.72 -11.33 -29.62
C LYS A 234 -2.66 -9.79 -29.66
N ASN A 235 -3.55 -9.13 -28.91
CA ASN A 235 -3.74 -7.67 -28.95
C ASN A 235 -2.96 -6.96 -27.83
N VAL A 236 -1.69 -7.31 -27.64
CA VAL A 236 -0.84 -6.63 -26.66
C VAL A 236 -0.05 -5.52 -27.34
N THR A 237 -0.23 -4.29 -26.86
CA THR A 237 0.46 -3.08 -27.33
C THR A 237 1.79 -2.83 -26.64
N CYS A 238 2.06 -3.48 -25.51
CA CYS A 238 3.32 -3.34 -24.77
C CYS A 238 4.44 -4.16 -25.45
N PRO A 239 5.55 -3.53 -25.89
CA PRO A 239 6.63 -4.22 -26.59
C PRO A 239 7.29 -5.32 -25.75
N GLU A 240 7.42 -5.14 -24.44
CA GLU A 240 8.03 -6.10 -23.51
C GLU A 240 7.17 -7.37 -23.33
N LEU A 241 5.89 -7.30 -23.70
CA LEU A 241 4.93 -8.41 -23.55
C LEU A 241 4.54 -9.00 -24.91
N MET A 242 5.17 -8.55 -26.00
CA MET A 242 4.93 -9.09 -27.34
C MET A 242 5.43 -10.54 -27.46
N GLY A 243 4.61 -11.38 -28.08
CA GLY A 243 4.90 -12.80 -28.30
C GLY A 243 4.16 -13.73 -27.35
N LYS A 244 4.69 -14.94 -27.15
CA LYS A 244 4.07 -15.97 -26.28
C LYS A 244 4.46 -15.71 -24.82
N CYS A 245 3.80 -14.75 -24.19
CA CYS A 245 4.06 -14.36 -22.81
C CYS A 245 2.87 -14.69 -21.89
N SER A 246 3.16 -15.13 -20.66
CA SER A 246 2.21 -15.14 -19.55
C SER A 246 2.57 -14.08 -18.53
N ILE A 247 1.57 -13.48 -17.88
CA ILE A 247 1.76 -12.40 -16.91
C ILE A 247 1.20 -12.83 -15.56
N VAL A 248 2.02 -12.78 -14.53
CA VAL A 248 1.58 -12.82 -13.13
C VAL A 248 1.15 -11.42 -12.72
N ARG A 249 -0.13 -11.26 -12.42
CA ARG A 249 -0.74 -9.95 -12.09
C ARG A 249 -0.66 -9.62 -10.61
N GLU A 250 -0.77 -10.64 -9.76
CA GLU A 250 -0.68 -10.51 -8.31
C GLU A 250 -0.18 -11.84 -7.73
N LEU A 251 0.64 -11.73 -6.70
CA LEU A 251 1.00 -12.81 -5.77
C LEU A 251 0.78 -12.23 -4.38
N HIS A 252 -0.07 -12.88 -3.58
CA HIS A 252 -0.33 -12.47 -2.21
C HIS A 252 -0.28 -13.70 -1.31
N VAL A 253 0.58 -13.65 -0.29
CA VAL A 253 0.70 -14.71 0.72
C VAL A 253 0.35 -14.08 2.06
N TYR A 254 -0.64 -14.64 2.73
CA TYR A 254 -1.06 -14.19 4.05
C TYR A 254 -0.16 -14.82 5.11
N GLY A 255 0.43 -13.99 5.97
CA GLY A 255 1.10 -14.43 7.19
C GLY A 255 0.09 -14.61 8.31
N THR A 256 0.30 -15.60 9.19
CA THR A 256 -0.51 -15.75 10.40
C THR A 256 -0.23 -14.61 11.38
N ALA A 257 -1.25 -13.78 11.66
CA ALA A 257 -1.27 -12.94 12.85
C ALA A 257 -1.50 -13.82 14.08
N VAL A 258 -0.46 -14.48 14.58
CA VAL A 258 -0.59 -15.33 15.78
C VAL A 258 -0.86 -14.41 17.00
N PRO A 259 -1.91 -14.65 17.79
CA PRO A 259 -2.06 -13.99 19.08
C PRO A 259 -0.85 -14.29 19.96
N VAL A 260 -0.32 -13.26 20.62
CA VAL A 260 0.94 -13.26 21.40
C VAL A 260 0.98 -14.33 22.53
N HIS A 261 -0.11 -15.05 22.81
CA HIS A 261 -0.23 -16.02 23.90
C HIS A 261 -0.22 -17.51 23.49
N GLY A 262 0.09 -17.85 22.24
CA GLY A 262 0.37 -19.23 21.82
C GLY A 262 1.85 -19.43 21.50
N ARG A 263 2.61 -20.10 22.36
CA ARG A 263 3.92 -20.68 21.98
C ARG A 263 3.65 -22.01 21.28
N ASP A 264 3.16 -21.96 20.05
CA ASP A 264 3.12 -23.15 19.19
C ASP A 264 4.22 -23.09 18.14
N ALA A 265 4.86 -24.23 17.95
CA ALA A 265 6.04 -24.48 17.12
C ALA A 265 5.74 -24.45 15.60
N ASP A 266 4.50 -24.17 15.19
CA ASP A 266 4.08 -24.10 13.78
C ASP A 266 4.42 -22.77 13.07
N LYS A 267 5.11 -21.87 13.76
CA LYS A 267 5.53 -20.54 13.24
C LYS A 267 6.43 -20.59 12.00
N LEU A 268 6.90 -21.76 11.58
CA LEU A 268 7.83 -21.95 10.47
C LEU A 268 7.18 -22.40 9.14
N GLN A 269 5.88 -22.70 9.10
CA GLN A 269 5.30 -23.34 7.90
C GLN A 269 4.97 -22.39 6.73
N HIS A 270 5.05 -21.07 6.88
CA HIS A 270 4.61 -20.12 5.84
C HIS A 270 5.74 -19.57 4.95
N GLU A 271 7.01 -19.81 5.30
CA GLU A 271 8.16 -19.46 4.47
C GLU A 271 8.28 -20.47 3.31
N GLY A 272 7.54 -20.25 2.23
CA GLY A 272 7.69 -21.08 1.02
C GLY A 272 6.51 -21.06 0.06
N TYR A 273 5.28 -20.75 0.53
CA TYR A 273 4.10 -20.72 -0.33
C TYR A 273 4.24 -19.78 -1.52
N GLY A 274 4.95 -18.66 -1.35
CA GLY A 274 5.23 -17.72 -2.43
C GLY A 274 6.09 -18.32 -3.54
N THR A 275 7.10 -19.13 -3.18
CA THR A 275 7.95 -19.82 -4.15
C THR A 275 7.18 -20.96 -4.83
N LEU A 276 6.42 -21.75 -4.07
CA LEU A 276 5.60 -22.85 -4.62
C LEU A 276 4.56 -22.35 -5.62
N LEU A 277 3.86 -21.24 -5.31
CA LEU A 277 2.90 -20.63 -6.24
C LEU A 277 3.57 -20.16 -7.53
N MET A 278 4.79 -19.61 -7.44
CA MET A 278 5.54 -19.17 -8.61
C MET A 278 6.03 -20.35 -9.45
N GLU A 279 6.49 -21.44 -8.82
CA GLU A 279 6.89 -22.67 -9.52
C GLU A 279 5.72 -23.29 -10.29
N GLU A 280 4.53 -23.39 -9.67
CA GLU A 280 3.35 -23.91 -10.37
C GLU A 280 2.87 -22.96 -11.48
N ALA A 281 2.95 -21.65 -11.26
CA ALA A 281 2.64 -20.66 -12.30
C ALA A 281 3.58 -20.77 -13.50
N GLU A 282 4.88 -20.99 -13.28
CA GLU A 282 5.86 -21.27 -14.35
C GLU A 282 5.52 -22.59 -15.07
N GLY A 283 5.13 -23.63 -14.32
CA GLY A 283 4.69 -24.91 -14.87
C GLY A 283 3.47 -24.79 -15.79
N ILE A 284 2.42 -24.10 -15.35
CA ILE A 284 1.20 -23.85 -16.15
C ILE A 284 1.52 -22.99 -17.38
N ALA A 285 2.37 -21.97 -17.23
CA ALA A 285 2.78 -21.10 -18.33
C ALA A 285 3.47 -21.89 -19.46
N THR A 286 4.30 -22.88 -19.12
CA THR A 286 4.95 -23.75 -20.11
C THR A 286 3.99 -24.82 -20.66
N ARG A 287 3.32 -25.58 -19.79
CA ARG A 287 2.50 -26.74 -20.18
C ARG A 287 1.23 -26.33 -20.94
N GLU A 288 0.46 -25.42 -20.38
CA GLU A 288 -0.88 -25.05 -20.88
C GLU A 288 -0.83 -23.84 -21.79
N HIS A 289 -0.19 -22.75 -21.32
CA HIS A 289 -0.15 -21.53 -22.11
C HIS A 289 0.82 -21.61 -23.29
N ARG A 290 1.80 -22.53 -23.24
CA ARG A 290 2.91 -22.65 -24.21
C ARG A 290 3.66 -21.33 -24.39
N SER A 291 3.89 -20.63 -23.27
CA SER A 291 4.60 -19.36 -23.24
C SER A 291 6.11 -19.59 -23.19
N THR A 292 6.87 -18.77 -23.90
CA THR A 292 8.34 -18.76 -23.85
C THR A 292 8.87 -17.82 -22.77
N LYS A 293 8.00 -16.97 -22.23
CA LYS A 293 8.35 -15.91 -21.31
C LYS A 293 7.26 -15.74 -20.25
N ILE A 294 7.68 -15.50 -19.01
CA ILE A 294 6.78 -15.11 -17.91
C ILE A 294 7.21 -13.74 -17.38
N ALA A 295 6.24 -12.86 -17.20
CA ALA A 295 6.44 -11.50 -16.70
C ALA A 295 5.63 -11.30 -15.41
N VAL A 296 6.16 -10.54 -14.46
CA VAL A 296 5.50 -10.24 -13.19
C VAL A 296 5.34 -8.73 -13.04
N ILE A 297 4.12 -8.32 -12.68
CA ILE A 297 3.81 -6.94 -12.29
C ILE A 297 4.17 -6.76 -10.82
N SER A 298 5.46 -6.56 -10.52
CA SER A 298 5.92 -6.39 -9.14
C SER A 298 6.00 -4.92 -8.74
N GLY A 299 5.57 -4.60 -7.52
CA GLY A 299 5.87 -3.32 -6.90
C GLY A 299 7.38 -3.11 -6.71
N VAL A 300 7.82 -1.86 -6.80
CA VAL A 300 9.24 -1.46 -6.70
C VAL A 300 9.93 -2.09 -5.49
N GLY A 301 9.28 -2.08 -4.33
CA GLY A 301 9.84 -2.61 -3.09
C GLY A 301 9.96 -4.13 -3.02
N THR A 302 9.32 -4.86 -3.96
CA THR A 302 9.30 -6.34 -4.02
C THR A 302 10.19 -6.92 -5.12
N ARG A 303 10.78 -6.10 -5.99
CA ARG A 303 11.65 -6.55 -7.10
C ARG A 303 12.79 -7.45 -6.65
N HIS A 304 13.38 -7.15 -5.49
CA HIS A 304 14.50 -7.91 -4.95
C HIS A 304 14.13 -9.35 -4.56
N TYR A 305 12.85 -9.61 -4.25
CA TYR A 305 12.34 -10.97 -4.03
C TYR A 305 12.37 -11.78 -5.33
N TYR A 306 11.85 -11.21 -6.42
CA TYR A 306 11.85 -11.87 -7.73
C TYR A 306 13.26 -12.07 -8.30
N ARG A 307 14.21 -11.17 -8.04
CA ARG A 307 15.62 -11.38 -8.43
C ARG A 307 16.22 -12.63 -7.81
N LYS A 308 15.87 -12.97 -6.57
CA LYS A 308 16.34 -14.21 -5.92
C LYS A 308 15.80 -15.48 -6.61
N LEU A 309 14.64 -15.37 -7.27
CA LEU A 309 14.02 -16.45 -8.06
C LEU A 309 14.56 -16.51 -9.51
N GLY A 310 15.53 -15.68 -9.87
CA GLY A 310 16.13 -15.63 -11.20
C GLY A 310 15.39 -14.78 -12.23
N TYR A 311 14.56 -13.82 -11.78
CA TYR A 311 13.93 -12.84 -12.66
C TYR A 311 14.83 -11.62 -12.87
N GLU A 312 14.82 -11.08 -14.07
CA GLU A 312 15.54 -9.87 -14.47
C GLU A 312 14.57 -8.72 -14.75
N LEU A 313 15.02 -7.47 -14.61
CA LEU A 313 14.17 -6.31 -14.85
C LEU A 313 14.20 -5.94 -16.34
N GLU A 314 13.06 -6.01 -17.02
CA GLU A 314 12.88 -5.59 -18.43
C GLU A 314 11.77 -4.53 -18.47
N GLY A 315 12.17 -3.26 -18.62
CA GLY A 315 11.24 -2.12 -18.53
C GLY A 315 10.56 -2.05 -17.16
N PRO A 316 9.21 -2.01 -17.08
CA PRO A 316 8.48 -2.01 -15.82
C PRO A 316 8.26 -3.40 -15.20
N TYR A 317 8.56 -4.49 -15.92
CA TYR A 317 8.24 -5.86 -15.52
C TYR A 317 9.46 -6.63 -15.01
N MET A 318 9.24 -7.57 -14.10
CA MET A 318 10.23 -8.59 -13.75
C MET A 318 9.99 -9.82 -14.63
N VAL A 319 10.96 -10.19 -15.45
CA VAL A 319 10.81 -11.19 -16.52
C VAL A 319 11.74 -12.36 -16.31
N LYS A 320 11.27 -13.56 -16.68
CA LYS A 320 12.07 -14.78 -16.74
C LYS A 320 11.73 -15.53 -18.02
N TYR A 321 12.77 -16.01 -18.72
CA TYR A 321 12.60 -16.84 -19.91
C TYR A 321 12.39 -18.29 -19.49
N LEU A 322 11.32 -18.90 -20.00
CA LEU A 322 10.97 -20.29 -19.73
C LEU A 322 11.70 -21.18 -20.73
N LYS A 323 12.25 -22.30 -20.26
CA LYS A 323 12.91 -23.32 -21.09
C LYS A 323 11.90 -24.33 -21.63
#